data_AF-A0A7J9GP69-F1
#
_entry.id   AF-A0A7J9GP69-F1
#
_cell.length_a   1.000
_cell.length_b   1.000
_cell.length_c   1.000
_cell.angle_alpha   90.00
_cell.angle_beta   90.00
_cell.angle_gamma   90.00
#
_symmetry.space_group_name_H-M   'P 1'
#
loop_
_entity.id
_entity.type
_entity.pdbx_description
1 polymer ?
#
loop_
_entity_poly.entity_id
_entity_poly.type
_entity_poly.pdbx_seq_one_letter_code
_entity_poly.pdbx_strand_id
1 'polypeptide(L)'
;MYTQMLCGLQDRHQVLRVGAVFASGLLRAIRFLQLNWRQLSQDIETGTLNQKVTDPSLRECMGKILKPDPELARFVRHECSKESWEGIITRIWPNTKYLDVIVTGAMAQYIPTLDYYSGGLPKACTMYASSECYFGLNLNPMCKPSEVSYTIMPNMAYFEFLPHDPNSAGFTRDSPPKLVDLVDVEIGKEYELVITTYAGLCRYRVGDILRVTGFHNSAPQFHFVRRKNVLLSIDSDKTDEAELQKAVENASRLLREFNTSVVEYTSYADTKTIPGHYVIYWELLVKDAANSPTDDVLKQCCLAMEESMNS
;
A
#
# COMPACT_ATOMS: atom_id res chain seq x y z
N MET A 1 -12.40 4.12 -10.67
CA MET A 1 -13.01 3.28 -9.63
C MET A 1 -14.45 2.90 -9.96
N TYR A 2 -15.41 3.83 -10.04
CA TYR A 2 -16.84 3.52 -10.22
C TYR A 2 -17.13 2.60 -11.43
N THR A 3 -16.70 2.98 -12.64
CA THR A 3 -16.94 2.20 -13.86
C THR A 3 -16.25 0.84 -13.85
N GLN A 4 -15.04 0.75 -13.31
CA GLN A 4 -14.34 -0.53 -13.15
C GLN A 4 -15.10 -1.50 -12.22
N MET A 5 -15.62 -1.00 -11.10
CA MET A 5 -16.45 -1.79 -10.18
C MET A 5 -17.73 -2.25 -10.89
N LEU A 6 -18.37 -1.37 -11.65
CA LEU A 6 -19.58 -1.69 -12.41
C LEU A 6 -19.35 -2.81 -13.43
N CYS A 7 -18.30 -2.71 -14.25
CA CYS A 7 -17.92 -3.79 -15.17
C CYS A 7 -17.60 -5.10 -14.43
N GLY A 8 -16.86 -5.01 -13.32
CA GLY A 8 -16.52 -6.19 -12.50
C GLY A 8 -17.74 -6.90 -11.93
N LEU A 9 -18.81 -6.17 -11.60
CA LEU A 9 -20.08 -6.74 -11.14
C LEU A 9 -20.85 -7.42 -12.29
N GLN A 10 -20.88 -6.82 -13.48
CA GLN A 10 -21.53 -7.41 -14.66
C GLN A 10 -20.86 -8.73 -15.09
N ASP A 11 -19.53 -8.77 -15.11
CA ASP A 11 -18.78 -9.96 -15.50
C ASP A 11 -18.45 -10.89 -14.33
N ARG A 12 -19.19 -10.80 -13.21
CA ARG A 12 -18.83 -11.45 -11.94
C ARG A 12 -18.52 -12.95 -12.03
N HIS A 13 -19.18 -13.66 -12.93
CA HIS A 13 -19.01 -15.11 -13.13
C HIS A 13 -17.78 -15.45 -13.97
N GLN A 14 -17.24 -14.50 -14.73
CA GLN A 14 -16.03 -14.67 -15.53
C GLN A 14 -14.76 -14.37 -14.71
N VAL A 15 -14.90 -13.73 -13.55
CA VAL A 15 -13.77 -13.33 -12.70
C VAL A 15 -13.16 -14.56 -12.01
N LEU A 16 -11.92 -14.89 -12.40
CA LEU A 16 -11.12 -15.96 -11.79
C LEU A 16 -10.06 -15.45 -10.80
N ARG A 17 -9.77 -14.16 -10.80
CA ARG A 17 -8.86 -13.49 -9.86
C ARG A 17 -9.29 -12.03 -9.68
N VAL A 18 -9.10 -11.49 -8.48
CA VAL A 18 -9.36 -10.09 -8.15
C VAL A 18 -8.06 -9.48 -7.66
N GLY A 19 -7.78 -8.21 -7.97
CA GLY A 19 -6.48 -7.65 -7.62
C GLY A 19 -6.35 -6.14 -7.81
N ALA A 20 -5.23 -5.65 -7.30
CA ALA A 20 -4.68 -4.31 -7.48
C ALA A 20 -3.17 -4.40 -7.27
N VAL A 21 -2.40 -3.35 -7.59
CA VAL A 21 -0.95 -3.36 -7.34
C VAL A 21 -0.65 -3.59 -5.85
N PHE A 22 -1.28 -2.79 -4.98
CA PHE A 22 -1.10 -2.87 -3.52
C PHE A 22 -2.38 -3.28 -2.80
N ALA A 23 -2.22 -3.88 -1.61
CA ALA A 23 -3.31 -4.31 -0.73
C ALA A 23 -4.27 -3.17 -0.37
N SER A 24 -3.70 -2.00 -0.04
CA SER A 24 -4.41 -0.73 0.16
C SER A 24 -5.38 -0.43 -0.99
N GLY A 25 -4.94 -0.55 -2.25
CA GLY A 25 -5.74 -0.29 -3.44
C GLY A 25 -6.95 -1.22 -3.59
N LEU A 26 -6.75 -2.52 -3.34
CA LEU A 26 -7.86 -3.48 -3.38
C LEU A 26 -8.85 -3.24 -2.23
N LEU A 27 -8.35 -2.96 -1.02
CA LEU A 27 -9.20 -2.60 0.13
C LEU A 27 -10.01 -1.32 -0.14
N ARG A 28 -9.41 -0.33 -0.81
CA ARG A 28 -10.13 0.88 -1.25
C ARG A 28 -11.22 0.57 -2.27
N ALA A 29 -11.02 -0.39 -3.18
CA ALA A 29 -12.06 -0.84 -4.10
C ALA A 29 -13.23 -1.53 -3.35
N ILE A 30 -12.93 -2.38 -2.35
CA ILE A 30 -13.95 -3.01 -1.50
C ILE A 30 -14.71 -1.95 -0.70
N ARG A 31 -14.01 -0.98 -0.10
CA ARG A 31 -14.62 0.15 0.59
C ARG A 31 -15.49 0.99 -0.34
N PHE A 32 -15.05 1.17 -1.58
CA PHE A 32 -15.83 1.87 -2.59
C PHE A 32 -17.17 1.16 -2.85
N LEU A 33 -17.16 -0.18 -2.95
CA LEU A 33 -18.39 -0.97 -3.07
C LEU A 33 -19.29 -0.80 -1.83
N GLN A 34 -18.73 -0.86 -0.62
CA GLN A 34 -19.48 -0.63 0.63
C GLN A 34 -20.25 0.69 0.63
N LEU A 35 -19.63 1.76 0.13
CA LEU A 35 -20.21 3.10 0.16
C LEU A 35 -21.16 3.37 -1.01
N ASN A 36 -21.02 2.67 -2.14
CA ASN A 36 -21.67 3.03 -3.40
C ASN A 36 -22.53 1.91 -4.03
N TRP A 37 -22.70 0.76 -3.37
CA TRP A 37 -23.46 -0.38 -3.94
C TRP A 37 -24.90 -0.03 -4.33
N ARG A 38 -25.53 0.94 -3.65
CA ARG A 38 -26.90 1.38 -3.97
C ARG A 38 -26.95 1.99 -5.37
N GLN A 39 -26.08 2.95 -5.65
CA GLN A 39 -25.99 3.60 -6.97
C GLN A 39 -25.53 2.61 -8.03
N LEU A 40 -24.53 1.78 -7.73
CA LEU A 40 -24.07 0.73 -8.65
C LEU A 40 -25.22 -0.23 -9.02
N SER A 41 -26.01 -0.68 -8.04
CA SER A 41 -27.15 -1.56 -8.29
C SER A 41 -28.27 -0.88 -9.09
N GLN A 42 -28.46 0.43 -8.94
CA GLN A 42 -29.43 1.19 -9.73
C GLN A 42 -28.99 1.26 -11.19
N ASP A 43 -27.72 1.58 -11.44
CA ASP A 43 -27.16 1.62 -12.79
C ASP A 43 -27.24 0.26 -13.50
N ILE A 44 -27.00 -0.83 -12.77
CA ILE A 44 -27.16 -2.21 -13.26
C ILE A 44 -28.63 -2.48 -13.61
N GLU A 45 -29.57 -2.13 -12.73
CA GLU A 45 -31.00 -2.39 -12.92
C GLU A 45 -31.57 -1.65 -14.14
N THR A 46 -31.24 -0.37 -14.29
CA THR A 46 -31.77 0.48 -15.37
C THR A 46 -30.97 0.39 -16.65
N GLY A 47 -29.74 -0.14 -16.59
CA GLY A 47 -28.81 -0.11 -17.70
C GLY A 47 -28.28 1.30 -18.03
N THR A 48 -28.39 2.26 -17.12
CA THR A 48 -28.00 3.66 -17.35
C THR A 48 -26.93 4.11 -16.37
N LEU A 49 -25.84 4.66 -16.89
CA LEU A 49 -24.72 5.12 -16.05
C LEU A 49 -25.07 6.38 -15.26
N ASN A 50 -24.72 6.37 -13.97
CA ASN A 50 -24.89 7.49 -13.05
C ASN A 50 -24.40 8.83 -13.64
N GLN A 51 -25.16 9.91 -13.41
CA GLN A 51 -24.83 11.25 -13.91
C GLN A 51 -23.56 11.84 -13.27
N LYS A 52 -23.12 11.32 -12.11
CA LYS A 52 -21.85 11.71 -11.49
C LYS A 52 -20.63 11.32 -12.33
N VAL A 53 -20.75 10.36 -13.25
CA VAL A 53 -19.69 10.05 -14.20
C VAL A 53 -19.79 11.00 -15.39
N THR A 54 -19.05 12.10 -15.35
CA THR A 54 -19.15 13.18 -16.35
C THR A 54 -18.20 13.00 -17.54
N ASP A 55 -17.17 12.16 -17.43
CA ASP A 55 -16.19 11.92 -18.49
C ASP A 55 -16.86 11.35 -19.76
N PRO A 56 -16.83 12.06 -20.90
CA PRO A 56 -17.52 11.63 -22.12
C PRO A 56 -17.03 10.29 -22.66
N SER A 57 -15.73 10.01 -22.58
CA SER A 57 -15.14 8.77 -23.08
C SER A 57 -15.60 7.57 -22.26
N LEU A 58 -15.69 7.73 -20.94
CA LEU A 58 -16.26 6.71 -20.06
C LEU A 58 -17.75 6.52 -20.31
N ARG A 59 -18.53 7.59 -20.51
CA ARG A 59 -19.97 7.45 -20.81
C ARG A 59 -20.19 6.72 -22.14
N GLU A 60 -19.42 7.04 -23.17
CA GLU A 60 -19.50 6.36 -24.47
C GLU A 60 -19.13 4.87 -24.35
N CYS A 61 -18.04 4.56 -23.65
CA CYS A 61 -17.58 3.19 -23.42
C CYS A 61 -18.63 2.38 -22.64
N MET A 62 -19.11 2.92 -21.51
CA MET A 62 -20.10 2.25 -20.68
C MET A 62 -21.46 2.11 -21.38
N GLY A 63 -21.83 3.03 -22.28
CA GLY A 63 -23.05 2.90 -23.08
C GLY A 63 -23.08 1.67 -23.99
N LYS A 64 -21.91 1.08 -24.31
CA LYS A 64 -21.79 -0.15 -25.10
C LYS A 64 -21.81 -1.42 -24.23
N ILE A 65 -21.48 -1.30 -22.95
CA ILE A 65 -21.26 -2.42 -22.01
C ILE A 65 -22.47 -2.60 -21.09
N LEU A 66 -23.01 -1.50 -20.56
CA LEU A 66 -24.05 -1.52 -19.55
C LEU A 66 -25.39 -1.93 -20.18
N LYS A 67 -25.99 -2.99 -19.64
CA LYS A 67 -27.30 -3.50 -20.06
C LYS A 67 -28.17 -3.64 -18.81
N PRO A 68 -29.49 -3.39 -18.91
CA PRO A 68 -30.40 -3.60 -17.79
C PRO A 68 -30.36 -5.06 -17.32
N ASP A 69 -30.04 -5.27 -16.04
CA ASP A 69 -30.00 -6.57 -15.38
C ASP A 69 -30.62 -6.48 -13.97
N PRO A 70 -31.95 -6.55 -13.84
CA PRO A 70 -32.64 -6.46 -12.55
C PRO A 70 -32.30 -7.60 -11.59
N GLU A 71 -31.92 -8.77 -12.11
CA GLU A 71 -31.57 -9.93 -11.29
C GLU A 71 -30.21 -9.73 -10.61
N LEU A 72 -29.20 -9.32 -11.37
CA LEU A 72 -27.90 -8.95 -10.83
C LEU A 72 -28.02 -7.78 -9.85
N ALA A 73 -28.81 -6.76 -10.18
CA ALA A 73 -29.04 -5.65 -9.26
C ALA A 73 -29.63 -6.11 -7.92
N ARG A 74 -30.66 -6.97 -7.94
CA ARG A 74 -31.26 -7.54 -6.72
C ARG A 74 -30.24 -8.36 -5.93
N PHE A 75 -29.43 -9.17 -6.61
CA PHE A 75 -28.35 -9.95 -5.99
C PHE A 75 -27.33 -9.04 -5.29
N VAL A 76 -26.82 -8.01 -5.97
CA VAL A 76 -25.85 -7.06 -5.38
C VAL A 76 -26.44 -6.34 -4.17
N ARG A 77 -27.71 -5.91 -4.25
CA ARG A 77 -28.39 -5.29 -3.10
C ARG A 77 -28.47 -6.25 -1.92
N HIS A 78 -28.86 -7.49 -2.16
CA HIS A 78 -29.00 -8.51 -1.12
C HIS A 78 -27.66 -8.81 -0.42
N GLU A 79 -26.58 -8.98 -1.18
CA GLU A 79 -25.26 -9.28 -0.59
C GLU A 79 -24.64 -8.08 0.13
N CYS A 80 -24.74 -6.88 -0.45
CA CYS A 80 -24.11 -5.68 0.09
C CYS A 80 -24.93 -5.02 1.22
N SER A 81 -26.21 -5.35 1.39
CA SER A 81 -27.03 -4.85 2.50
C SER A 81 -26.83 -5.61 3.81
N LYS A 82 -26.10 -6.74 3.81
CA LYS A 82 -25.82 -7.53 5.00
C LYS A 82 -24.88 -6.77 5.94
N GLU A 83 -25.04 -6.98 7.25
CA GLU A 83 -24.18 -6.38 8.26
C GLU A 83 -22.74 -6.89 8.16
N SER A 84 -22.55 -8.20 7.98
CA SER A 84 -21.22 -8.81 7.82
C SER A 84 -20.77 -8.82 6.36
N TRP A 85 -19.57 -8.28 6.13
CA TRP A 85 -18.86 -8.29 4.85
C TRP A 85 -17.77 -9.36 4.78
N GLU A 86 -17.68 -10.23 5.79
CA GLU A 86 -16.74 -11.35 5.82
C GLU A 86 -16.97 -12.26 4.60
N GLY A 87 -15.95 -12.55 3.80
CA GLY A 87 -16.09 -13.36 2.58
C GLY A 87 -16.91 -12.72 1.46
N ILE A 88 -17.13 -11.40 1.48
CA ILE A 88 -17.88 -10.70 0.42
C ILE A 88 -17.28 -10.93 -0.97
N ILE A 89 -15.95 -11.05 -1.10
CA ILE A 89 -15.30 -11.25 -2.40
C ILE A 89 -15.78 -12.55 -3.03
N THR A 90 -15.81 -13.66 -2.29
CA THR A 90 -16.27 -14.96 -2.80
C THR A 90 -17.80 -15.01 -2.97
N ARG A 91 -18.56 -14.16 -2.28
CA ARG A 91 -20.00 -14.05 -2.54
C ARG A 91 -20.27 -13.30 -3.84
N ILE A 92 -19.64 -12.13 -4.03
CA ILE A 92 -19.83 -11.32 -5.24
C ILE A 92 -19.13 -11.95 -6.44
N TRP A 93 -17.90 -12.44 -6.32
CA TRP A 93 -17.12 -13.07 -7.40
C TRP A 93 -16.80 -14.54 -7.05
N PRO A 94 -17.75 -15.46 -7.25
CA PRO A 94 -17.68 -16.82 -6.70
C PRO A 94 -16.62 -17.72 -7.33
N ASN A 95 -16.15 -17.38 -8.53
CA ASN A 95 -15.12 -18.14 -9.24
C ASN A 95 -13.70 -17.63 -8.96
N THR A 96 -13.54 -16.66 -8.05
CA THR A 96 -12.23 -16.10 -7.68
C THR A 96 -11.36 -17.16 -7.02
N LYS A 97 -10.20 -17.43 -7.62
CA LYS A 97 -9.23 -18.43 -7.13
C LYS A 97 -8.21 -17.85 -6.16
N TYR A 98 -7.82 -16.59 -6.35
CA TYR A 98 -6.84 -15.90 -5.53
C TYR A 98 -6.95 -14.38 -5.68
N LEU A 99 -6.30 -13.65 -4.77
CA LEU A 99 -6.11 -12.22 -4.82
C LEU A 99 -4.72 -11.91 -5.41
N ASP A 100 -4.65 -11.16 -6.50
CA ASP A 100 -3.40 -10.73 -7.12
C ASP A 100 -3.02 -9.36 -6.57
N VAL A 101 -2.17 -9.34 -5.54
CA VAL A 101 -1.95 -8.15 -4.72
C VAL A 101 -0.66 -8.25 -3.89
N ILE A 102 0.11 -7.16 -3.84
CA ILE A 102 1.31 -7.08 -2.99
C ILE A 102 0.89 -6.96 -1.52
N VAL A 103 1.32 -7.94 -0.71
CA VAL A 103 1.16 -8.00 0.76
C VAL A 103 2.49 -8.21 1.49
N THR A 104 3.62 -7.96 0.83
CA THR A 104 4.96 -7.94 1.47
C THR A 104 5.34 -6.53 1.92
N GLY A 105 6.33 -6.40 2.81
CA GLY A 105 6.78 -5.12 3.33
C GLY A 105 5.68 -4.41 4.13
N ALA A 106 5.54 -3.08 3.96
CA ALA A 106 4.52 -2.29 4.65
C ALA A 106 3.08 -2.78 4.40
N MET A 107 2.82 -3.40 3.23
CA MET A 107 1.49 -3.91 2.90
C MET A 107 1.08 -5.15 3.71
N ALA A 108 1.99 -5.78 4.45
CA ALA A 108 1.68 -6.93 5.30
C ALA A 108 0.63 -6.61 6.38
N GLN A 109 0.54 -5.34 6.80
CA GLN A 109 -0.46 -4.87 7.77
C GLN A 109 -1.92 -5.11 7.31
N TYR A 110 -2.15 -5.25 6.01
CA TYR A 110 -3.48 -5.43 5.41
C TYR A 110 -3.91 -6.89 5.24
N ILE A 111 -3.03 -7.86 5.53
CA ILE A 111 -3.33 -9.29 5.37
C ILE A 111 -4.61 -9.69 6.15
N PRO A 112 -4.78 -9.37 7.44
CA PRO A 112 -5.97 -9.77 8.19
C PRO A 112 -7.26 -9.21 7.60
N THR A 113 -7.24 -7.95 7.16
CA THR A 113 -8.41 -7.29 6.55
C THR A 113 -8.76 -7.91 5.20
N LEU A 114 -7.77 -8.29 4.40
CA LEU A 114 -7.98 -9.02 3.14
C LEU A 114 -8.52 -10.44 3.40
N ASP A 115 -8.03 -11.12 4.43
CA ASP A 115 -8.53 -12.45 4.82
C ASP A 115 -9.99 -12.37 5.24
N TYR A 116 -10.38 -11.36 6.02
CA TYR A 116 -11.77 -11.10 6.39
C TYR A 116 -12.64 -10.94 5.15
N TYR A 117 -12.33 -10.05 4.20
CA TYR A 117 -13.18 -9.82 3.03
C TYR A 117 -13.17 -10.97 2.01
N SER A 118 -12.09 -11.76 1.98
CA SER A 118 -11.92 -12.83 1.00
C SER A 118 -12.32 -14.21 1.49
N GLY A 119 -12.53 -14.40 2.79
CA GLY A 119 -12.70 -15.73 3.37
C GLY A 119 -11.41 -16.57 3.30
N GLY A 120 -10.25 -15.90 3.37
CA GLY A 120 -8.94 -16.56 3.37
C GLY A 120 -8.43 -17.01 2.00
N LEU A 121 -8.85 -16.38 0.90
CA LEU A 121 -8.31 -16.70 -0.43
C LEU A 121 -6.78 -16.52 -0.49
N PRO A 122 -6.05 -17.31 -1.29
CA PRO A 122 -4.62 -17.12 -1.51
C PRO A 122 -4.29 -15.69 -1.97
N LYS A 123 -3.17 -15.13 -1.50
CA LYS A 123 -2.70 -13.78 -1.85
C LYS A 123 -1.41 -13.90 -2.63
N ALA A 124 -1.49 -13.69 -3.94
CA ALA A 124 -0.37 -13.82 -4.84
C ALA A 124 0.40 -12.49 -4.93
N CYS A 125 1.60 -12.44 -4.36
CA CYS A 125 2.56 -11.37 -4.60
C CYS A 125 3.41 -11.73 -5.80
N THR A 126 3.12 -11.15 -6.96
CA THR A 126 3.64 -11.60 -8.25
C THR A 126 4.94 -10.92 -8.66
N MET A 127 5.10 -9.63 -8.34
CA MET A 127 6.21 -8.82 -8.84
C MET A 127 6.84 -7.94 -7.75
N TYR A 128 8.12 -7.63 -7.94
CA TYR A 128 8.86 -6.62 -7.18
C TYR A 128 9.51 -5.64 -8.16
N ALA A 129 9.08 -4.38 -8.07
CA ALA A 129 9.49 -3.30 -8.98
C ALA A 129 9.41 -1.94 -8.28
N SER A 130 10.06 -0.95 -8.88
CA SER A 130 9.99 0.46 -8.47
C SER A 130 9.91 1.38 -9.69
N SER A 131 9.83 2.69 -9.44
CA SER A 131 9.86 3.70 -10.51
C SER A 131 11.22 3.74 -11.22
N GLU A 132 12.30 3.43 -10.50
CA GLU A 132 13.68 3.44 -10.97
C GLU A 132 14.01 2.21 -11.84
N CYS A 133 13.44 1.04 -11.51
CA CYS A 133 13.68 -0.20 -12.24
C CYS A 133 12.63 -1.29 -11.88
N TYR A 134 12.30 -2.14 -12.84
CA TYR A 134 11.62 -3.41 -12.55
C TYR A 134 12.68 -4.44 -12.15
N PHE A 135 12.53 -5.08 -10.98
CA PHE A 135 13.59 -5.93 -10.45
C PHE A 135 13.37 -7.41 -10.77
N GLY A 136 12.19 -7.94 -10.45
CA GLY A 136 11.96 -9.37 -10.53
C GLY A 136 10.54 -9.81 -10.17
N LEU A 137 10.39 -11.12 -10.03
CA LEU A 137 9.09 -11.77 -9.80
C LEU A 137 9.17 -12.90 -8.77
N ASN A 138 8.03 -13.24 -8.21
CA ASN A 138 7.89 -14.41 -7.35
C ASN A 138 7.69 -15.67 -8.19
N LEU A 139 8.64 -16.60 -8.15
CA LEU A 139 8.58 -17.86 -8.90
C LEU A 139 7.62 -18.89 -8.28
N ASN A 140 7.17 -18.67 -7.03
CA ASN A 140 6.16 -19.47 -6.36
C ASN A 140 5.02 -18.57 -5.85
N PRO A 141 4.14 -18.07 -6.73
CA PRO A 141 3.13 -17.06 -6.38
C PRO A 141 2.04 -17.55 -5.43
N MET A 142 1.97 -18.86 -5.13
CA MET A 142 0.99 -19.46 -4.22
C MET A 142 1.56 -19.79 -2.83
N CYS A 143 2.80 -19.40 -2.54
CA CYS A 143 3.36 -19.52 -1.18
C CYS A 143 2.62 -18.65 -0.16
N LYS A 144 2.86 -18.89 1.13
CA LYS A 144 2.30 -18.02 2.18
C LYS A 144 2.92 -16.63 2.09
N PRO A 145 2.19 -15.56 2.46
CA PRO A 145 2.71 -14.19 2.45
C PRO A 145 4.06 -14.02 3.19
N SER A 146 4.25 -14.73 4.30
CA SER A 146 5.49 -14.71 5.09
C SER A 146 6.70 -15.38 4.43
N GLU A 147 6.46 -16.23 3.42
CA GLU A 147 7.47 -17.03 2.71
C GLU A 147 7.83 -16.43 1.34
N VAL A 148 7.16 -15.33 0.94
CA VAL A 148 7.38 -14.69 -0.35
C VAL A 148 8.85 -14.31 -0.51
N SER A 149 9.42 -14.76 -1.62
CA SER A 149 10.76 -14.43 -2.08
C SER A 149 10.73 -14.08 -3.57
N TYR A 150 11.33 -12.95 -3.93
CA TYR A 150 11.40 -12.46 -5.30
C TYR A 150 12.73 -12.85 -5.92
N THR A 151 12.69 -13.41 -7.13
CA THR A 151 13.90 -13.70 -7.91
C THR A 151 14.17 -12.49 -8.80
N ILE A 152 15.31 -11.83 -8.57
CA ILE A 152 15.73 -10.70 -9.41
C ILE A 152 16.12 -11.22 -10.79
N MET A 153 15.60 -10.56 -11.82
CA MET A 153 15.82 -10.95 -13.22
C MET A 153 17.09 -10.28 -13.76
N PRO A 154 18.15 -11.03 -14.08
CA PRO A 154 19.50 -10.47 -14.32
C PRO A 154 19.59 -9.60 -15.58
N ASN A 155 18.60 -9.63 -16.46
CA ASN A 155 18.55 -8.81 -17.67
C ASN A 155 18.00 -7.39 -17.46
N MET A 156 17.41 -7.11 -16.29
CA MET A 156 16.66 -5.87 -16.06
C MET A 156 17.56 -4.65 -15.76
N ALA A 157 18.64 -4.87 -15.02
CA ALA A 157 19.67 -3.89 -14.69
C ALA A 157 20.93 -4.65 -14.25
N TYR A 158 22.04 -3.94 -14.05
CA TYR A 158 23.16 -4.50 -13.31
C TYR A 158 22.91 -4.29 -11.81
N PHE A 159 22.99 -5.38 -11.04
CA PHE A 159 22.59 -5.42 -9.64
C PHE A 159 23.80 -5.66 -8.74
N GLU A 160 23.98 -4.73 -7.81
CA GLU A 160 25.00 -4.78 -6.76
C GLU A 160 24.30 -4.74 -5.38
N PHE A 161 24.98 -5.26 -4.37
CA PHE A 161 24.42 -5.41 -3.03
C PHE A 161 25.38 -4.84 -2.00
N LEU A 162 24.90 -3.88 -1.23
CA LEU A 162 25.63 -3.28 -0.12
C LEU A 162 25.33 -4.06 1.16
N PRO A 163 26.31 -4.74 1.78
CA PRO A 163 26.05 -5.51 3.00
C PRO A 163 25.42 -4.65 4.10
N HIS A 164 24.32 -5.13 4.69
CA HIS A 164 23.66 -4.48 5.81
C HIS A 164 24.17 -5.09 7.12
N ASP A 165 25.24 -4.51 7.67
CA ASP A 165 25.68 -4.81 9.05
C ASP A 165 25.17 -3.69 9.98
N PRO A 166 24.24 -3.99 10.92
CA PRO A 166 23.72 -3.00 11.86
C PRO A 166 24.79 -2.41 12.80
N ASN A 167 25.96 -3.06 12.91
CA ASN A 167 27.08 -2.60 13.74
C ASN A 167 28.18 -1.87 12.96
N SER A 168 28.05 -1.74 11.62
CA SER A 168 29.07 -1.10 10.82
C SER A 168 29.07 0.42 10.99
N ALA A 169 30.21 0.98 11.40
CA ALA A 169 30.45 2.42 11.32
C ALA A 169 30.37 2.83 9.84
N GLY A 170 29.55 3.85 9.55
CA GLY A 170 29.20 4.25 8.18
C GLY A 170 30.41 4.45 7.26
N PHE A 171 30.18 4.30 5.96
CA PHE A 171 31.23 4.37 4.95
C PHE A 171 31.79 5.79 4.78
N THR A 172 33.12 5.90 4.70
CA THR A 172 33.82 7.15 4.35
C THR A 172 34.05 7.22 2.84
N ARG A 173 34.18 8.42 2.28
CA ARG A 173 34.51 8.62 0.85
C ARG A 173 35.81 7.94 0.42
N ASP A 174 36.75 7.78 1.36
CA ASP A 174 38.09 7.26 1.09
C ASP A 174 38.16 5.72 1.07
N SER A 175 37.09 5.04 1.49
CA SER A 175 36.97 3.57 1.47
C SER A 175 35.57 3.15 1.05
N PRO A 176 35.24 3.23 -0.26
CA PRO A 176 33.90 2.85 -0.72
C PRO A 176 33.62 1.39 -0.35
N PRO A 177 32.39 1.07 0.09
CA PRO A 177 32.03 -0.29 0.44
C PRO A 177 32.27 -1.21 -0.75
N LYS A 178 32.88 -2.36 -0.48
CA LYS A 178 32.94 -3.44 -1.46
C LYS A 178 31.52 -3.97 -1.65
N LEU A 179 30.91 -3.61 -2.78
CA LEU A 179 29.63 -4.16 -3.18
C LEU A 179 29.80 -5.62 -3.62
N VAL A 180 28.73 -6.38 -3.42
CA VAL A 180 28.64 -7.80 -3.79
C VAL A 180 27.82 -7.90 -5.07
N ASP A 181 28.29 -8.69 -6.04
CA ASP A 181 27.55 -8.94 -7.27
C ASP A 181 26.33 -9.83 -7.00
N LEU A 182 25.34 -9.80 -7.90
CA LEU A 182 24.10 -10.57 -7.78
C LEU A 182 24.29 -12.05 -7.45
N VAL A 183 25.29 -12.72 -8.06
CA VAL A 183 25.51 -14.16 -7.87
C VAL A 183 26.31 -14.50 -6.62
N ASP A 184 26.92 -13.49 -5.97
CA ASP A 184 27.86 -13.67 -4.86
C ASP A 184 27.23 -13.36 -3.49
N VAL A 185 25.93 -13.05 -3.45
CA VAL A 185 25.20 -12.83 -2.20
C VAL A 185 25.09 -14.13 -1.38
N GLU A 186 25.04 -14.02 -0.06
CA GLU A 186 25.02 -15.20 0.82
C GLU A 186 23.65 -15.39 1.47
N ILE A 187 23.19 -16.65 1.52
CA ILE A 187 21.92 -17.02 2.15
C ILE A 187 21.89 -16.53 3.61
N GLY A 188 20.77 -15.94 4.01
CA GLY A 188 20.53 -15.43 5.35
C GLY A 188 21.10 -14.04 5.63
N LYS A 189 21.98 -13.51 4.76
CA LYS A 189 22.48 -12.14 4.90
C LYS A 189 21.51 -11.11 4.34
N GLU A 190 21.56 -9.91 4.92
CA GLU A 190 20.78 -8.75 4.50
C GLU A 190 21.65 -7.75 3.75
N TYR A 191 21.08 -7.17 2.70
CA TYR A 191 21.75 -6.23 1.82
C TYR A 191 20.82 -5.08 1.46
N GLU A 192 21.41 -3.91 1.25
CA GLU A 192 20.74 -2.82 0.55
C GLU A 192 20.96 -2.95 -0.95
N LEU A 193 19.86 -2.84 -1.71
CA LEU A 193 19.88 -2.97 -3.17
C LEU A 193 20.53 -1.74 -3.83
N VAL A 194 21.48 -2.00 -4.74
CA VAL A 194 22.14 -1.00 -5.58
C VAL A 194 21.94 -1.39 -7.04
N ILE A 195 21.53 -0.42 -7.88
CA ILE A 195 21.23 -0.66 -9.29
C ILE A 195 22.05 0.23 -10.22
N THR A 196 22.41 -0.33 -11.36
CA THR A 196 22.87 0.42 -12.53
C THR A 196 21.93 0.14 -13.70
N THR A 197 21.23 1.16 -14.19
CA THR A 197 20.14 1.03 -15.18
C THR A 197 20.55 1.54 -16.55
N TYR A 198 19.89 1.04 -17.59
CA TYR A 198 20.05 1.54 -18.97
C TYR A 198 19.71 3.03 -19.12
N ALA A 199 18.86 3.57 -18.24
CA ALA A 199 18.46 4.98 -18.24
C ALA A 199 19.52 5.92 -17.62
N GLY A 200 20.66 5.39 -17.14
CA GLY A 200 21.79 6.18 -16.67
C GLY A 200 21.86 6.38 -15.15
N LEU A 201 21.06 5.66 -14.36
CA LEU A 201 21.34 5.55 -12.92
C LEU A 201 22.56 4.64 -12.75
N CYS A 202 23.61 5.12 -12.09
CA CYS A 202 24.87 4.39 -11.91
C CYS A 202 25.13 4.15 -10.42
N ARG A 203 25.19 2.88 -10.01
CA ARG A 203 25.37 2.45 -8.61
C ARG A 203 24.42 3.19 -7.67
N TYR A 204 23.18 3.38 -8.12
CA TYR A 204 22.14 4.09 -7.39
C TYR A 204 21.62 3.21 -6.26
N ARG A 205 21.62 3.75 -5.04
CA ARG A 205 21.11 3.07 -3.84
C ARG A 205 19.60 3.18 -3.82
N VAL A 206 18.91 2.06 -3.99
CA VAL A 206 17.45 2.00 -3.94
C VAL A 206 16.96 2.25 -2.52
N GLY A 207 17.71 1.80 -1.49
CA GLY A 207 17.30 1.92 -0.09
C GLY A 207 16.39 0.79 0.39
N ASP A 208 16.11 -0.20 -0.45
CA ASP A 208 15.41 -1.43 -0.07
C ASP A 208 16.40 -2.38 0.61
N ILE A 209 15.99 -2.93 1.76
CA ILE A 209 16.71 -3.98 2.48
C ILE A 209 16.11 -5.34 2.12
N LEU A 210 16.97 -6.21 1.60
CA LEU A 210 16.62 -7.52 1.08
C LEU A 210 17.41 -8.60 1.82
N ARG A 211 16.74 -9.68 2.22
CA ARG A 211 17.38 -10.86 2.82
C ARG A 211 17.41 -11.99 1.82
N VAL A 212 18.57 -12.58 1.57
CA VAL A 212 18.70 -13.74 0.68
C VAL A 212 18.05 -14.95 1.34
N THR A 213 17.07 -15.58 0.68
CA THR A 213 16.37 -16.77 1.19
C THR A 213 16.77 -18.06 0.49
N GLY A 214 17.35 -17.97 -0.70
CA GLY A 214 17.75 -19.13 -1.48
C GLY A 214 18.16 -18.73 -2.89
N PHE A 215 18.26 -19.73 -3.76
CA PHE A 215 18.65 -19.55 -5.16
C PHE A 215 17.75 -20.40 -6.06
N HIS A 216 17.36 -19.82 -7.20
CA HIS A 216 16.79 -20.54 -8.32
C HIS A 216 17.86 -20.68 -9.40
N ASN A 217 18.43 -21.88 -9.53
CA ASN A 217 19.69 -22.09 -10.26
C ASN A 217 20.79 -21.18 -9.67
N SER A 218 21.38 -20.30 -10.47
CA SER A 218 22.38 -19.33 -10.01
C SER A 218 21.80 -17.96 -9.64
N ALA A 219 20.49 -17.74 -9.81
CA ALA A 219 19.85 -16.46 -9.49
C ALA A 219 19.36 -16.46 -8.04
N PRO A 220 19.78 -15.50 -7.20
CA PRO A 220 19.32 -15.41 -5.82
C PRO A 220 17.84 -15.03 -5.72
N GLN A 221 17.23 -15.45 -4.61
CA GLN A 221 15.86 -15.10 -4.22
C GLN A 221 15.90 -14.28 -2.94
N PHE A 222 15.08 -13.24 -2.88
CA PHE A 222 15.10 -12.25 -1.82
C PHE A 222 13.75 -12.10 -1.13
N HIS A 223 13.76 -12.17 0.19
CA HIS A 223 12.68 -11.68 1.02
C HIS A 223 12.83 -10.16 1.19
N PHE A 224 11.76 -9.41 0.90
CA PHE A 224 11.73 -7.97 1.12
C PHE A 224 11.57 -7.69 2.61
N VAL A 225 12.58 -7.04 3.23
CA VAL A 225 12.56 -6.72 4.66
C VAL A 225 11.85 -5.39 4.89
N ARG A 226 12.37 -4.30 4.30
CA ARG A 226 11.84 -2.94 4.45
C ARG A 226 12.47 -1.96 3.47
N ARG A 227 11.84 -0.80 3.29
CA ARG A 227 12.50 0.40 2.75
C ARG A 227 13.16 1.14 3.91
N LYS A 228 14.42 1.56 3.76
CA LYS A 228 15.13 2.36 4.77
C LYS A 228 14.38 3.65 5.06
N ASN A 229 14.45 4.08 6.31
CA ASN A 229 13.93 5.34 6.84
C ASN A 229 12.41 5.53 6.73
N VAL A 230 11.64 4.51 6.37
CA VAL A 230 10.17 4.62 6.39
C VAL A 230 9.66 4.37 7.81
N LEU A 231 9.02 5.39 8.39
CA LEU A 231 8.39 5.34 9.71
C LEU A 231 6.89 5.03 9.60
N LEU A 232 6.18 5.73 8.70
CA LEU A 232 4.74 5.57 8.47
C LEU A 232 4.45 5.36 6.98
N SER A 233 3.46 4.50 6.69
CA SER A 233 2.99 4.21 5.33
C SER A 233 1.58 3.59 5.33
N ILE A 234 0.64 4.19 4.58
CA ILE A 234 -0.72 3.65 4.37
C ILE A 234 -0.87 3.04 2.96
N ASP A 235 -0.47 3.77 1.92
CA ASP A 235 -0.57 3.34 0.53
C ASP A 235 0.82 3.40 -0.12
N SER A 236 1.04 4.36 -1.01
CA SER A 236 2.37 4.60 -1.61
C SER A 236 3.23 5.56 -0.79
N ASP A 237 2.62 6.32 0.12
CA ASP A 237 3.25 7.29 1.01
C ASP A 237 4.32 6.65 1.89
N LYS A 238 5.39 7.39 2.12
CA LYS A 238 6.56 6.97 2.90
C LYS A 238 7.06 8.18 3.67
N THR A 239 6.57 8.34 4.89
CA THR A 239 7.01 9.41 5.78
C THR A 239 8.18 8.91 6.63
N ASP A 240 9.26 9.67 6.63
CA ASP A 240 10.43 9.39 7.47
C ASP A 240 10.38 10.13 8.83
N GLU A 241 11.32 9.80 9.70
CA GLU A 241 11.43 10.39 11.04
C GLU A 241 11.66 11.91 11.00
N ALA A 242 12.48 12.40 10.06
CA ALA A 242 12.79 13.81 9.95
C ALA A 242 11.58 14.62 9.45
N GLU A 243 10.81 14.05 8.52
CA GLU A 243 9.56 14.63 8.04
C GLU A 243 8.51 14.69 9.16
N LEU A 244 8.35 13.61 9.94
CA LEU A 244 7.42 13.62 11.07
C LEU A 244 7.84 14.64 12.14
N GLN A 245 9.14 14.69 12.49
CA GLN A 245 9.67 15.68 13.43
C GLN A 245 9.36 17.10 12.96
N LYS A 246 9.62 17.41 11.69
CA LYS A 246 9.32 18.71 11.10
C LYS A 246 7.82 19.03 11.13
N ALA A 247 6.96 18.03 10.87
CA ALA A 247 5.51 18.19 10.94
C ALA A 247 5.05 18.53 12.36
N VAL A 248 5.55 17.82 13.38
CA VAL A 248 5.25 18.10 14.79
C VAL A 248 5.77 19.48 15.19
N GLU A 249 6.99 19.85 14.80
CA GLU A 249 7.56 21.17 15.08
C GLU A 249 6.72 22.31 14.49
N ASN A 250 6.27 22.18 13.25
CA ASN A 250 5.44 23.18 12.59
C ASN A 250 4.08 23.33 13.29
N ALA A 251 3.41 22.23 13.59
CA ALA A 251 2.13 22.23 14.31
C ALA A 251 2.26 22.78 15.73
N SER A 252 3.37 22.49 16.43
CA SER A 252 3.64 22.99 17.79
C SER A 252 3.71 24.52 17.88
N ARG A 253 3.94 25.23 16.76
CA ARG A 253 3.95 26.70 16.74
C ARG A 253 2.59 27.28 17.08
N LEU A 254 1.50 26.61 16.69
CA LEU A 254 0.13 27.03 16.99
C LEU A 254 -0.20 26.91 18.49
N LEU A 255 0.47 26.01 19.20
CA LEU A 255 0.29 25.83 20.65
C LEU A 255 0.96 26.93 21.50
N ARG A 256 1.85 27.73 20.90
CA ARG A 256 2.59 28.78 21.63
C ARG A 256 1.68 29.87 22.18
N GLU A 257 0.61 30.22 21.48
CA GLU A 257 -0.39 31.19 21.94
C GLU A 257 -1.10 30.73 23.22
N PHE A 258 -1.12 29.42 23.47
CA PHE A 258 -1.72 28.76 24.63
C PHE A 258 -0.70 28.43 25.71
N ASN A 259 0.54 28.95 25.62
CA ASN A 259 1.65 28.61 26.52
C ASN A 259 1.80 27.08 26.72
N THR A 260 1.50 26.31 25.68
CA THR A 260 1.49 24.85 25.69
C THR A 260 2.60 24.33 24.81
N SER A 261 3.27 23.27 25.25
CA SER A 261 4.34 22.61 24.49
C SER A 261 4.10 21.11 24.42
N VAL A 262 4.53 20.49 23.31
CA VAL A 262 4.60 19.04 23.18
C VAL A 262 5.79 18.55 24.01
N VAL A 263 5.54 17.72 25.01
CA VAL A 263 6.57 17.10 25.87
C VAL A 263 7.18 15.91 25.15
N GLU A 264 6.31 15.03 24.68
CA GLU A 264 6.66 13.79 24.01
C GLU A 264 5.61 13.50 22.93
N TYR A 265 6.03 12.75 21.92
CA TYR A 265 5.12 12.26 20.90
C TYR A 265 5.53 10.91 20.35
N THR A 266 4.56 10.18 19.81
CA THR A 266 4.80 8.97 19.03
C THR A 266 3.75 8.83 17.94
N SER A 267 3.91 7.87 17.04
CA SER A 267 3.06 7.71 15.86
C SER A 267 2.76 6.26 15.51
N TYR A 268 1.67 6.06 14.79
CA TYR A 268 1.21 4.75 14.34
C TYR A 268 0.35 4.90 13.07
N ALA A 269 0.42 3.90 12.18
CA ALA A 269 -0.41 3.81 10.99
C ALA A 269 -1.71 3.03 11.30
N ASP A 270 -2.84 3.74 11.45
CA ASP A 270 -4.13 3.13 11.75
C ASP A 270 -4.82 2.59 10.48
N THR A 271 -5.10 1.29 10.48
CA THR A 271 -5.73 0.56 9.39
C THR A 271 -7.07 -0.09 9.78
N LYS A 272 -7.66 0.31 10.92
CA LYS A 272 -8.97 -0.19 11.38
C LYS A 272 -10.09 0.26 10.47
N THR A 273 -9.96 1.44 9.87
CA THR A 273 -10.86 1.98 8.85
C THR A 273 -10.15 2.09 7.51
N ILE A 274 -10.95 2.15 6.44
CA ILE A 274 -10.45 2.28 5.07
C ILE A 274 -11.01 3.59 4.48
N PRO A 275 -10.17 4.51 3.97
CA PRO A 275 -8.71 4.45 3.97
C PRO A 275 -8.11 4.52 5.38
N GLY A 276 -6.91 3.98 5.55
CA GLY A 276 -6.14 4.16 6.78
C GLY A 276 -5.63 5.59 6.91
N HIS A 277 -5.10 5.93 8.09
CA HIS A 277 -4.60 7.27 8.40
C HIS A 277 -3.49 7.21 9.45
N TYR A 278 -2.70 8.27 9.55
CA TYR A 278 -1.71 8.41 10.61
C TYR A 278 -2.38 8.85 11.91
N VAL A 279 -1.95 8.26 13.02
CA VAL A 279 -2.32 8.66 14.37
C VAL A 279 -1.06 9.12 15.08
N ILE A 280 -1.06 10.38 15.50
CA ILE A 280 0.03 10.98 16.26
C ILE A 280 -0.46 11.23 17.68
N TYR A 281 0.25 10.65 18.66
CA TYR A 281 -0.04 10.83 20.07
C TYR A 281 0.84 11.94 20.62
N TRP A 282 0.24 12.91 21.32
CA TRP A 282 0.94 14.00 21.98
C TRP A 282 0.71 13.96 23.49
N GLU A 283 1.79 14.05 24.25
CA GLU A 283 1.75 14.46 25.65
C GLU A 283 2.01 15.97 25.71
N LEU A 284 1.06 16.74 26.26
CA LEU A 284 1.13 18.20 26.29
C LEU A 284 1.40 18.72 27.71
N LEU A 285 2.32 19.68 27.81
CA LEU A 285 2.52 20.48 29.01
C LEU A 285 1.75 21.79 28.87
N VAL A 286 0.63 21.89 29.58
CA VAL A 286 -0.21 23.10 29.64
C VAL A 286 0.16 23.90 30.88
N LYS A 287 0.73 25.11 30.70
CA LYS A 287 1.15 25.96 31.83
C LYS A 287 -0.01 26.58 32.60
N ASP A 288 -1.09 26.93 31.91
CA ASP A 288 -2.31 27.49 32.50
C ASP A 288 -3.52 26.69 32.02
N ALA A 289 -4.10 25.89 32.91
CA ALA A 289 -5.25 25.05 32.61
C ALA A 289 -6.47 25.87 32.14
N ALA A 290 -6.59 27.15 32.56
CA ALA A 290 -7.66 28.03 32.13
C ALA A 290 -7.53 28.47 30.65
N ASN A 291 -6.34 28.32 30.05
CA ASN A 291 -6.05 28.64 28.65
C ASN A 291 -5.52 27.41 27.89
N SER A 292 -6.15 26.26 28.10
CA SER A 292 -5.82 25.03 27.38
C SER A 292 -6.13 25.16 25.88
N PRO A 293 -5.36 24.52 24.97
CA PRO A 293 -5.67 24.51 23.55
C PRO A 293 -7.06 23.96 23.29
N THR A 294 -7.84 24.63 22.43
CA THR A 294 -9.17 24.17 22.06
C THR A 294 -9.12 23.09 20.99
N ASP A 295 -10.21 22.34 20.83
CA ASP A 295 -10.34 21.33 19.77
C ASP A 295 -10.07 21.89 18.37
N ASP A 296 -10.45 23.14 18.10
CA ASP A 296 -10.23 23.77 16.81
C ASP A 296 -8.76 24.09 16.55
N VAL A 297 -8.01 24.46 17.59
CA VAL A 297 -6.55 24.66 17.49
C VAL A 297 -5.85 23.32 17.24
N LEU A 298 -6.29 22.25 17.90
CA LEU A 298 -5.75 20.91 17.67
C LEU A 298 -6.07 20.41 16.25
N LYS A 299 -7.25 20.70 15.68
CA LYS A 299 -7.54 20.42 14.27
C LYS A 299 -6.64 21.20 13.32
N GLN A 300 -6.36 22.47 13.61
CA GLN A 300 -5.39 23.25 12.83
C GLN A 300 -3.97 22.70 12.95
N CYS A 301 -3.59 22.16 14.11
CA CYS A 301 -2.35 21.43 14.27
C CYS A 301 -2.31 20.20 13.35
N CYS A 302 -3.38 19.40 13.29
CA CYS A 302 -3.47 18.27 12.36
C CYS A 302 -3.25 18.71 10.91
N LEU A 303 -3.94 19.78 10.47
CA LEU A 303 -3.77 20.32 9.11
C LEU A 303 -2.33 20.79 8.86
N ALA A 304 -1.72 21.52 9.80
CA ALA A 304 -0.34 21.97 9.67
C ALA A 304 0.67 20.81 9.59
N MET A 305 0.37 19.68 10.25
CA MET A 305 1.16 18.45 10.09
C MET A 305 0.99 17.85 8.69
N GLU A 306 -0.24 17.72 8.20
CA GLU A 306 -0.52 17.21 6.85
C GLU A 306 0.17 18.06 5.76
N GLU A 307 0.11 19.39 5.86
CA GLU A 307 0.77 20.32 4.95
C GLU A 307 2.31 20.25 4.99
N SER A 308 2.87 19.69 6.07
CA SER A 308 4.32 19.54 6.23
C SER A 308 4.87 18.23 5.66
N MET A 309 4.01 17.26 5.40
CA MET A 309 4.40 15.94 4.88
C MET A 309 4.55 15.95 3.35
N ASN A 310 5.34 15.02 2.84
CA ASN A 310 5.44 14.81 1.40
C ASN A 310 4.12 14.26 0.83
N SER A 311 3.83 14.62 -0.42
CA SER A 311 2.68 14.11 -1.20
C SER A 311 3.07 12.89 -2.03
#